data_AF-A0A6L8HYR1-F1
#
_entry.id   AF-A0A6L8HYR1-F1
#
_cell.length_a   1.000
_cell.length_b   1.000
_cell.length_c   1.000
_cell.angle_alpha   90.00
_cell.angle_beta   90.00
_cell.angle_gamma   90.00
#
_symmetry.space_group_name_H-M   'P 1'
#
loop_
_entity.id
_entity.type
_entity.pdbx_description
1 polymer ?
#
loop_
_entity_poly.entity_id
_entity_poly.type
_entity_poly.pdbx_seq_one_letter_code
_entity_poly.pdbx_strand_id
1 'polypeptide(L)'
;VSRRTVQWAAERRYPYVMLATRLEPTRMSFGYYEECAAEHGYEAGPQHRGYLFKVHVDETEELAEEVGRKYLTGPGNIFLEGSRGDVRGHLQNLPGLTDRRALLPTGGVRQVAESRGQPGSSDPDLRPIALDSAESYKDVDDTYKGLVEAQSIITGTPKTVIPKIRNVLEYLRPGSIFLWDGDGSMSHEDAMRSLRLMGEEVLPAIREIGEELGLDSPFEVDPATNERIAAEPE
;
A
#
# COMPACT_ATOMS: atom_id res chain seq x y z
N VAL A 1 10.79 2.74 4.96
CA VAL A 1 10.85 4.15 4.48
C VAL A 1 11.09 5.05 5.70
N SER A 2 11.65 6.25 5.52
CA SER A 2 12.12 7.07 6.66
C SER A 2 11.14 8.19 7.03
N ARG A 3 11.07 8.56 8.32
CA ARG A 3 10.33 9.75 8.78
C ARG A 3 10.81 11.03 8.09
N ARG A 4 12.12 11.15 7.85
CA ARG A 4 12.71 12.29 7.14
C ARG A 4 12.13 12.48 5.74
N THR A 5 11.81 11.40 5.05
CA THR A 5 11.20 11.47 3.70
C THR A 5 9.79 12.03 3.77
N VAL A 6 8.99 11.60 4.75
CA VAL A 6 7.62 12.09 4.95
C VAL A 6 7.64 13.57 5.36
N GLN A 7 8.50 13.94 6.31
CA GLN A 7 8.69 15.33 6.70
C GLN A 7 9.07 16.21 5.51
N TRP A 8 10.08 15.80 4.72
CA TRP A 8 10.54 16.55 3.56
C TRP A 8 9.44 16.71 2.49
N ALA A 9 8.60 15.69 2.31
CA ALA A 9 7.47 15.73 1.39
C ALA A 9 6.37 16.68 1.91
N ALA A 10 6.03 16.62 3.20
CA ALA A 10 5.05 17.51 3.83
C ALA A 10 5.50 18.97 3.82
N GLU A 11 6.78 19.24 4.11
CA GLU A 11 7.39 20.58 3.99
C GLU A 11 7.16 21.23 2.61
N ARG A 12 7.15 20.39 1.57
CA ARG A 12 7.03 20.82 0.17
C ARG A 12 5.65 20.57 -0.42
N ARG A 13 4.72 20.07 0.40
CA ARG A 13 3.36 19.71 0.00
C ARG A 13 3.30 18.70 -1.15
N TYR A 14 4.29 17.83 -1.24
CA TYR A 14 4.28 16.78 -2.25
C TYR A 14 3.35 15.64 -1.82
N PRO A 15 2.48 15.15 -2.72
CA PRO A 15 1.72 13.94 -2.47
C PRO A 15 2.63 12.78 -2.12
N TYR A 16 2.30 12.08 -1.05
CA TYR A 16 3.11 11.01 -0.52
C TYR A 16 2.41 9.66 -0.70
N VAL A 17 3.09 8.74 -1.40
CA VAL A 17 2.53 7.43 -1.76
C VAL A 17 3.11 6.34 -0.87
N MET A 18 2.23 5.63 -0.16
CA MET A 18 2.58 4.44 0.61
C MET A 18 2.37 3.18 -0.22
N LEU A 19 3.38 2.30 -0.25
CA LEU A 19 3.44 1.17 -1.17
C LEU A 19 3.21 -0.16 -0.46
N ALA A 20 2.04 -0.75 -0.66
CA ALA A 20 1.63 -2.11 -0.26
C ALA A 20 1.95 -2.44 1.22
N THR A 21 1.74 -1.48 2.11
CA THR A 21 1.92 -1.61 3.56
C THR A 21 0.61 -1.94 4.26
N ARG A 22 0.65 -2.56 5.44
CA ARG A 22 -0.57 -2.82 6.25
C ARG A 22 -1.34 -1.52 6.51
N LEU A 23 -2.67 -1.61 6.61
CA LEU A 23 -3.55 -0.44 6.70
C LEU A 23 -3.24 0.46 7.92
N GLU A 24 -3.19 -0.10 9.13
CA GLU A 24 -2.97 0.72 10.34
C GLU A 24 -1.62 1.47 10.34
N PRO A 25 -0.45 0.85 10.07
CA PRO A 25 0.80 1.59 9.93
C PRO A 25 0.77 2.64 8.80
N THR A 26 -0.02 2.41 7.76
CA THR A 26 -0.21 3.38 6.66
C THR A 26 -0.97 4.60 7.16
N ARG A 27 -2.09 4.38 7.87
CA ARG A 27 -2.88 5.46 8.50
C ARG A 27 -2.02 6.27 9.47
N MET A 28 -1.22 5.62 10.32
CA MET A 28 -0.28 6.31 11.22
C MET A 28 0.76 7.15 10.45
N SER A 29 1.19 6.67 9.28
CA SER A 29 2.16 7.39 8.45
C SER A 29 1.54 8.61 7.78
N PHE A 30 0.27 8.54 7.37
CA PHE A 30 -0.50 9.71 6.92
C PHE A 30 -0.76 10.70 8.07
N GLY A 31 -1.06 10.22 9.27
CA GLY A 31 -1.17 11.08 10.45
C GLY A 31 0.13 11.85 10.74
N TYR A 32 1.29 11.20 10.59
CA TYR A 32 2.58 11.90 10.71
C TYR A 32 2.80 12.95 9.60
N TYR A 33 2.34 12.68 8.37
CA TYR A 33 2.35 13.68 7.31
C TYR A 33 1.48 14.89 7.69
N GLU A 34 0.28 14.65 8.23
CA GLU A 34 -0.65 15.71 8.69
C GLU A 34 -0.03 16.57 9.80
N GLU A 35 0.64 15.94 10.77
CA GLU A 35 1.38 16.65 11.82
C GLU A 35 2.44 17.58 11.21
N CYS A 36 3.28 17.05 10.31
CA CYS A 36 4.28 17.86 9.60
C CYS A 36 3.63 18.96 8.74
N ALA A 37 2.49 18.71 8.12
CA ALA A 37 1.77 19.71 7.32
C ALA A 37 1.29 20.88 8.19
N ALA A 38 0.71 20.57 9.35
CA ALA A 38 0.23 21.57 10.31
C ALA A 38 1.39 22.44 10.83
N GLU A 39 2.56 21.85 11.10
CA GLU A 39 3.78 22.60 11.46
C GLU A 39 4.23 23.58 10.36
N HIS A 40 3.89 23.30 9.10
CA HIS A 40 4.19 24.14 7.94
C HIS A 40 3.00 24.99 7.48
N GLY A 41 1.96 25.11 8.32
CA GLY A 41 0.88 26.07 8.15
C GLY A 41 -0.18 25.67 7.12
N TYR A 42 -0.42 24.38 6.90
CA TYR A 42 -1.54 23.93 6.07
C TYR A 42 -2.17 22.63 6.56
N GLU A 43 -3.39 22.37 6.11
CA GLU A 43 -4.12 21.14 6.39
C GLU A 43 -3.96 20.16 5.22
N ALA A 44 -3.53 18.93 5.51
CA ALA A 44 -3.31 17.90 4.51
C ALA A 44 -4.60 17.10 4.23
N GLY A 45 -5.18 17.28 3.04
CA GLY A 45 -6.32 16.49 2.57
C GLY A 45 -5.97 15.24 1.75
N PRO A 46 -6.97 14.56 1.15
CA PRO A 46 -6.81 13.38 0.31
C PRO A 46 -5.82 13.56 -0.86
N GLN A 47 -5.72 14.76 -1.43
CA GLN A 47 -4.82 15.10 -2.53
C GLN A 47 -3.34 14.89 -2.22
N HIS A 48 -2.98 14.83 -0.94
CA HIS A 48 -1.61 14.55 -0.49
C HIS A 48 -1.34 13.07 -0.23
N ARG A 49 -2.33 12.20 -0.34
CA ARG A 49 -2.26 10.80 0.08
C ARG A 49 -2.38 9.88 -1.13
N GLY A 50 -1.33 9.11 -1.35
CA GLY A 50 -1.31 8.01 -2.31
C GLY A 50 -1.23 6.67 -1.62
N TYR A 51 -1.98 5.67 -2.11
CA TYR A 51 -1.82 4.30 -1.63
C TYR A 51 -1.80 3.30 -2.78
N LEU A 52 -0.78 2.44 -2.77
CA LEU A 52 -0.65 1.33 -3.70
C LEU A 52 -0.90 0.03 -2.97
N PHE A 53 -1.74 -0.83 -3.52
CA PHE A 53 -2.06 -2.12 -2.91
C PHE A 53 -2.39 -3.17 -3.97
N LYS A 54 -2.25 -4.45 -3.59
CA LYS A 54 -2.41 -5.58 -4.51
C LYS A 54 -3.88 -5.87 -4.73
N VAL A 55 -4.32 -5.80 -5.97
CA VAL A 55 -5.71 -6.10 -6.37
C VAL A 55 -5.69 -6.98 -7.60
N HIS A 56 -6.30 -8.15 -7.49
CA HIS A 56 -6.56 -9.04 -8.61
C HIS A 56 -8.05 -9.28 -8.77
N VAL A 57 -8.53 -9.26 -10.01
CA VAL A 57 -9.95 -9.39 -10.32
C VAL A 57 -10.14 -10.53 -11.31
N ASP A 58 -11.05 -11.45 -11.01
CA ASP A 58 -11.31 -12.56 -11.90
C ASP A 58 -12.82 -12.86 -12.08
N GLU A 59 -13.16 -13.70 -13.05
CA GLU A 59 -14.54 -14.01 -13.44
C GLU A 59 -15.28 -14.81 -12.36
N THR A 60 -14.55 -15.61 -11.57
CA THR A 60 -15.09 -16.37 -10.44
C THR A 60 -14.21 -16.24 -9.20
N GLU A 61 -14.78 -16.52 -8.03
CA GLU A 61 -14.03 -16.46 -6.77
C GLU A 61 -12.93 -17.54 -6.70
N GLU A 62 -13.20 -18.72 -7.24
CA GLU A 62 -12.24 -19.83 -7.29
C GLU A 62 -11.01 -19.46 -8.13
N LEU A 63 -11.23 -18.85 -9.30
CA LEU A 63 -10.15 -18.44 -10.18
C LEU A 63 -9.37 -17.27 -9.57
N ALA A 64 -10.07 -16.30 -8.96
CA ALA A 64 -9.43 -15.20 -8.26
C ALA A 64 -8.59 -15.66 -7.08
N GLU A 65 -9.02 -16.69 -6.33
CA GLU A 65 -8.24 -17.29 -5.25
C GLU A 65 -6.99 -18.00 -5.80
N GLU A 66 -7.15 -18.83 -6.84
CA GLU A 66 -6.03 -19.53 -7.48
C GLU A 66 -4.97 -18.55 -8.01
N VAL A 67 -5.40 -17.54 -8.76
CA VAL A 67 -4.51 -16.57 -9.38
C VAL A 67 -3.94 -15.60 -8.35
N GLY A 68 -4.72 -15.21 -7.34
CA GLY A 68 -4.23 -14.38 -6.24
C GLY A 68 -3.07 -15.02 -5.48
N ARG A 69 -3.05 -16.35 -5.32
CA ARG A 69 -1.89 -17.05 -4.72
C ARG A 69 -0.60 -16.83 -5.49
N LYS A 70 -0.70 -16.57 -6.80
CA LYS A 70 0.46 -16.35 -7.67
C LYS A 70 1.25 -15.08 -7.32
N TYR A 71 0.69 -14.15 -6.54
CA TYR A 71 1.45 -13.03 -5.96
C TYR A 71 2.62 -13.46 -5.07
N LEU A 72 2.55 -14.66 -4.49
CA LEU A 72 3.58 -15.21 -3.60
C LEU A 72 4.48 -16.25 -4.29
N THR A 73 4.21 -16.55 -5.56
CA THR A 73 5.01 -17.48 -6.36
C THR A 73 5.71 -16.74 -7.50
N GLY A 74 6.66 -17.40 -8.16
CA GLY A 74 7.46 -16.77 -9.23
C GLY A 74 8.84 -16.28 -8.76
N PRO A 75 9.60 -15.58 -9.62
CA PRO A 75 10.97 -15.16 -9.32
C PRO A 75 10.98 -14.18 -8.14
N GLY A 76 11.69 -14.56 -7.07
CA GLY A 76 11.79 -13.73 -5.88
C GLY A 76 12.62 -12.47 -6.12
N ASN A 77 12.34 -11.41 -5.37
CA ASN A 77 13.25 -10.27 -5.34
C ASN A 77 14.55 -10.70 -4.64
N ILE A 78 15.67 -10.57 -5.36
CA ILE A 78 16.99 -11.07 -4.91
C ILE A 78 17.55 -10.33 -3.69
N PHE A 79 17.07 -9.11 -3.41
CA PHE A 79 17.46 -8.32 -2.25
C PHE A 79 16.50 -8.51 -1.09
N LEU A 80 15.22 -8.64 -1.43
CA LEU A 80 14.11 -8.85 -0.52
C LEU A 80 13.50 -10.20 -0.90
N GLU A 81 13.99 -11.31 -0.36
CA GLU A 81 13.32 -12.61 -0.50
C GLU A 81 11.93 -12.59 0.18
N GLY A 82 11.32 -11.42 0.42
CA GLY A 82 10.01 -11.18 1.01
C GLY A 82 8.81 -11.58 0.14
N SER A 83 9.02 -12.06 -1.11
CA SER A 83 7.97 -12.86 -1.77
C SER A 83 8.06 -14.36 -1.42
N ARG A 84 9.19 -14.83 -0.86
CA ARG A 84 9.45 -16.24 -0.47
C ARG A 84 9.79 -16.46 1.01
N GLY A 85 9.81 -15.41 1.83
CA GLY A 85 9.80 -15.48 3.29
C GLY A 85 11.13 -15.30 4.02
N ASP A 86 12.30 -15.25 3.38
CA ASP A 86 13.58 -15.07 4.10
C ASP A 86 14.20 -13.68 3.88
N VAL A 87 14.76 -13.09 4.91
CA VAL A 87 15.46 -11.82 4.80
C VAL A 87 16.94 -12.04 5.03
N ARG A 88 17.72 -11.84 3.96
CA ARG A 88 19.19 -11.91 4.04
C ARG A 88 19.76 -10.64 4.67
N GLY A 89 19.85 -10.63 5.99
CA GLY A 89 20.31 -9.46 6.76
C GLY A 89 21.67 -8.88 6.32
N HIS A 90 22.59 -9.72 5.84
CA HIS A 90 23.89 -9.28 5.30
C HIS A 90 23.76 -8.47 3.99
N LEU A 91 22.77 -8.78 3.14
CA LEU A 91 22.47 -7.97 1.94
C LEU A 91 21.78 -6.66 2.32
N GLN A 92 21.06 -6.63 3.45
CA GLN A 92 20.37 -5.43 3.92
C GLN A 92 21.29 -4.42 4.60
N ASN A 93 22.48 -4.84 5.04
CA ASN A 93 23.44 -4.03 5.78
C ASN A 93 24.84 -4.05 5.15
N LEU A 94 24.94 -4.00 3.81
CA LEU A 94 26.23 -3.88 3.13
C LEU A 94 26.96 -2.59 3.55
N PRO A 95 28.30 -2.61 3.71
CA PRO A 95 29.07 -1.42 4.02
C PRO A 95 28.81 -0.28 3.02
N GLY A 96 28.55 0.92 3.53
CA GLY A 96 28.27 2.10 2.71
C GLY A 96 26.80 2.36 2.38
N LEU A 97 25.88 1.46 2.77
CA LEU A 97 24.45 1.76 2.71
C LEU A 97 24.05 2.81 3.77
N THR A 98 23.07 3.65 3.44
CA THR A 98 22.56 4.71 4.32
C THR A 98 22.03 4.15 5.65
N ASP A 99 22.22 4.90 6.75
CA ASP A 99 21.64 4.61 8.06
C ASP A 99 20.09 4.55 7.98
N ARG A 100 19.51 3.46 8.49
CA ARG A 100 18.06 3.14 8.45
C ARG A 100 17.40 3.19 9.84
N ARG A 101 17.88 4.03 10.76
CA ARG A 101 17.31 4.16 12.11
C ARG A 101 16.02 4.98 12.18
N ALA A 102 15.84 6.00 11.34
CA ALA A 102 14.67 6.88 11.38
C ALA A 102 13.48 6.30 10.60
N LEU A 103 12.94 5.15 11.02
CA LEU A 103 11.90 4.42 10.29
C LEU A 103 10.50 5.01 10.48
N LEU A 104 9.66 4.86 9.47
CA LEU A 104 8.21 5.09 9.59
C LEU A 104 7.55 4.04 10.48
N PRO A 105 6.31 4.28 10.97
CA PRO A 105 5.51 3.32 11.73
C PRO A 105 5.44 1.90 11.13
N THR A 106 5.56 1.77 9.80
CA THR A 106 5.71 0.47 9.11
C THR A 106 6.86 -0.39 9.64
N GLY A 107 7.89 0.20 10.25
CA GLY A 107 8.99 -0.51 10.92
C GLY A 107 8.56 -1.27 12.17
N GLY A 108 7.36 -1.00 12.71
CA GLY A 108 6.75 -1.83 13.75
C GLY A 108 6.25 -3.19 13.25
N VAL A 109 6.27 -3.44 11.93
CA VAL A 109 6.03 -4.75 11.32
C VAL A 109 7.35 -5.52 11.26
N ARG A 110 7.41 -6.72 11.83
CA ARG A 110 8.67 -7.47 12.00
C ARG A 110 9.38 -7.73 10.67
N GLN A 111 8.66 -8.25 9.68
CA GLN A 111 9.26 -8.54 8.36
C GLN A 111 9.78 -7.27 7.68
N VAL A 112 9.11 -6.13 7.88
CA VAL A 112 9.60 -4.84 7.37
C VAL A 112 10.87 -4.44 8.10
N ALA A 113 10.93 -4.52 9.42
CA ALA A 113 12.14 -4.19 10.19
C ALA A 113 13.33 -5.08 9.79
N GLU A 114 13.12 -6.39 9.70
CA GLU A 114 14.13 -7.36 9.24
C GLU A 114 14.60 -7.00 7.82
N SER A 115 13.68 -6.72 6.90
CA SER A 115 13.98 -6.30 5.52
C SER A 115 14.77 -4.99 5.43
N ARG A 116 14.85 -4.22 6.51
CA ARG A 116 15.67 -3.00 6.60
C ARG A 116 16.98 -3.23 7.35
N GLY A 117 17.28 -4.47 7.72
CA GLY A 117 18.48 -4.82 8.46
C GLY A 117 18.41 -4.48 9.94
N GLN A 118 17.21 -4.33 10.50
CA GLN A 118 16.94 -4.00 11.91
C GLN A 118 16.12 -5.10 12.60
N PRO A 119 16.61 -6.36 12.69
CA PRO A 119 15.92 -7.40 13.43
C PRO A 119 15.82 -7.01 14.90
N GLY A 120 14.59 -6.93 15.44
CA GLY A 120 14.37 -6.61 16.85
C GLY A 120 14.66 -5.15 17.24
N SER A 121 14.37 -4.19 16.35
CA SER A 121 14.46 -2.75 16.64
C SER A 121 13.86 -2.41 18.01
N SER A 122 14.66 -1.79 18.88
CA SER A 122 14.25 -1.29 20.20
C SER A 122 13.84 0.19 20.16
N ASP A 123 13.49 0.71 18.98
CA ASP A 123 13.05 2.09 18.80
C ASP A 123 11.73 2.31 19.56
N PRO A 124 11.72 3.17 20.60
CA PRO A 124 10.52 3.41 21.42
C PRO A 124 9.37 4.03 20.63
N ASP A 125 9.65 4.66 19.48
CA ASP A 125 8.64 5.21 18.57
C ASP A 125 8.02 4.15 17.66
N LEU A 126 8.66 2.99 17.49
CA LEU A 126 8.14 1.83 16.77
C LEU A 126 7.51 0.88 17.78
N ARG A 127 6.28 1.19 18.21
CA ARG A 127 5.50 0.22 18.99
C ARG A 127 5.33 -1.04 18.15
N PRO A 128 5.56 -2.25 18.71
CA PRO A 128 5.17 -3.48 18.06
C PRO A 128 3.67 -3.38 17.74
N ILE A 129 3.33 -3.34 16.46
CA ILE A 129 1.94 -3.32 16.05
C ILE A 129 1.47 -4.76 16.17
N ALA A 130 0.58 -5.02 17.15
CA ALA A 130 0.08 -6.34 17.47
C ALA A 130 -0.61 -7.00 16.26
N LEU A 131 0.22 -7.72 15.51
CA LEU A 131 0.03 -9.00 14.86
C LEU A 131 -1.43 -9.37 14.53
N ASP A 132 -1.85 -8.98 13.34
CA ASP A 132 -2.74 -9.83 12.54
C ASP A 132 -2.03 -11.19 12.30
N SER A 133 -2.81 -12.26 12.13
CA SER A 133 -2.45 -13.68 11.95
C SER A 133 -1.26 -13.96 10.99
N ALA A 134 -0.98 -12.98 10.12
CA ALA A 134 0.09 -12.85 9.12
C ALA A 134 1.54 -13.24 9.47
N GLU A 135 1.97 -13.23 10.73
CA GLU A 135 3.40 -13.50 11.05
C GLU A 135 3.73 -14.94 11.46
N SER A 136 2.73 -15.82 11.56
CA SER A 136 2.88 -17.19 12.10
C SER A 136 3.05 -18.29 11.05
N TYR A 137 3.05 -17.92 9.77
CA TYR A 137 2.74 -18.87 8.72
C TYR A 137 3.94 -19.66 8.22
N LYS A 138 3.79 -20.98 8.29
CA LYS A 138 4.84 -21.96 7.98
C LYS A 138 4.95 -22.25 6.49
N ASP A 139 3.96 -21.85 5.70
CA ASP A 139 3.89 -22.04 4.25
C ASP A 139 3.20 -20.87 3.52
N VAL A 140 3.18 -20.97 2.19
CA VAL A 140 2.68 -19.94 1.26
C VAL A 140 1.17 -19.76 1.37
N ASP A 141 0.41 -20.82 1.66
CA ASP A 141 -1.06 -20.76 1.67
C ASP A 141 -1.58 -20.02 2.88
N ASP A 142 -0.99 -20.32 4.03
CA ASP A 142 -1.22 -19.63 5.28
C ASP A 142 -0.84 -18.15 5.15
N THR A 143 0.31 -17.85 4.52
CA THR A 143 0.76 -16.47 4.25
C THR A 143 -0.23 -15.70 3.38
N TYR A 144 -0.72 -16.34 2.31
CA TYR A 144 -1.70 -15.72 1.43
C TYR A 144 -2.98 -15.35 2.16
N LYS A 145 -3.52 -16.27 2.97
CA LYS A 145 -4.77 -16.04 3.71
C LYS A 145 -4.67 -14.86 4.65
N GLY A 146 -3.61 -14.75 5.46
CA GLY A 146 -3.51 -13.60 6.35
C GLY A 146 -3.21 -12.28 5.62
N LEU A 147 -2.58 -12.31 4.43
CA LEU A 147 -2.48 -11.10 3.61
C LEU A 147 -3.83 -10.66 3.03
N VAL A 148 -4.73 -11.60 2.75
CA VAL A 148 -6.11 -11.32 2.35
C VAL A 148 -6.95 -10.82 3.53
N GLU A 149 -6.83 -11.44 4.70
CA GLU A 149 -7.49 -11.00 5.95
C GLU A 149 -7.05 -9.57 6.32
N ALA A 150 -5.76 -9.27 6.22
CA ALA A 150 -5.19 -7.94 6.47
C ALA A 150 -5.52 -6.90 5.38
N GLN A 151 -6.28 -7.28 4.34
CA GLN A 151 -6.54 -6.48 3.14
C GLN A 151 -5.27 -5.93 2.46
N SER A 152 -4.14 -6.62 2.64
CA SER A 152 -2.87 -6.30 1.96
C SER A 152 -2.84 -6.89 0.54
N ILE A 153 -3.59 -7.97 0.32
CA ILE A 153 -3.97 -8.51 -0.99
C ILE A 153 -5.50 -8.51 -1.06
N ILE A 154 -6.06 -7.95 -2.12
CA ILE A 154 -7.48 -8.03 -2.43
C ILE A 154 -7.61 -8.87 -3.69
N THR A 155 -8.31 -10.00 -3.59
CA THR A 155 -8.71 -10.80 -4.75
C THR A 155 -10.21 -11.05 -4.73
N GLY A 156 -10.79 -11.34 -5.89
CA GLY A 156 -12.16 -11.82 -6.03
C GLY A 156 -12.78 -11.44 -7.38
N THR A 157 -14.09 -11.61 -7.47
CA THR A 157 -14.89 -11.03 -8.56
C THR A 157 -15.05 -9.52 -8.40
N PRO A 158 -15.42 -8.76 -9.45
CA PRO A 158 -15.71 -7.32 -9.32
C PRO A 158 -16.66 -7.02 -8.15
N LYS A 159 -17.72 -7.84 -8.01
CA LYS A 159 -18.72 -7.74 -6.94
C LYS A 159 -18.13 -7.83 -5.53
N THR A 160 -17.10 -8.63 -5.31
CA THR A 160 -16.49 -8.82 -3.98
C THR A 160 -15.27 -7.95 -3.76
N VAL A 161 -14.57 -7.54 -4.83
CA VAL A 161 -13.41 -6.66 -4.78
C VAL A 161 -13.81 -5.21 -4.48
N ILE A 162 -14.84 -4.68 -5.15
CA ILE A 162 -15.32 -3.30 -4.96
C ILE A 162 -15.59 -2.95 -3.48
N PRO A 163 -16.37 -3.74 -2.70
CA PRO A 163 -16.60 -3.42 -1.29
C PRO A 163 -15.33 -3.53 -0.43
N LYS A 164 -14.41 -4.45 -0.74
CA LYS A 164 -13.11 -4.54 -0.06
C LYS A 164 -12.28 -3.28 -0.31
N ILE A 165 -12.29 -2.76 -1.54
CA ILE A 165 -11.61 -1.50 -1.90
C ILE A 165 -12.28 -0.33 -1.19
N ARG A 166 -13.61 -0.26 -1.15
CA ARG A 166 -14.34 0.77 -0.39
C ARG A 166 -13.86 0.84 1.05
N ASN A 167 -13.73 -0.30 1.74
CA ASN A 167 -13.22 -0.33 3.12
C ASN A 167 -11.82 0.32 3.24
N VAL A 168 -10.93 0.07 2.27
CA VAL A 168 -9.60 0.69 2.24
C VAL A 168 -9.70 2.20 2.02
N LEU A 169 -10.56 2.65 1.11
CA LEU A 169 -10.76 4.06 0.80
C LEU A 169 -11.39 4.83 1.96
N GLU A 170 -12.37 4.25 2.65
CA GLU A 170 -12.98 4.80 3.87
C GLU A 170 -11.96 4.95 4.99
N TYR A 171 -11.10 3.94 5.15
CA TYR A 171 -10.15 3.89 6.25
C TYR A 171 -8.90 4.77 6.03
N LEU A 172 -8.30 4.73 4.83
CA LEU A 172 -7.06 5.46 4.52
C LEU A 172 -7.28 6.84 3.90
N ARG A 173 -8.45 7.07 3.30
CA ARG A 173 -8.82 8.33 2.64
C ARG A 173 -7.81 8.82 1.57
N PRO A 174 -7.29 7.98 0.67
CA PRO A 174 -6.34 8.43 -0.35
C PRO A 174 -7.04 9.14 -1.52
N GLY A 175 -6.49 10.26 -1.99
CA GLY A 175 -6.93 10.92 -3.23
C GLY A 175 -6.31 10.31 -4.49
N SER A 176 -5.22 9.54 -4.35
CA SER A 176 -4.61 8.77 -5.42
C SER A 176 -4.46 7.31 -5.02
N ILE A 177 -4.87 6.39 -5.89
CA ILE A 177 -4.63 4.96 -5.69
C ILE A 177 -3.89 4.34 -6.86
N PHE A 178 -3.13 3.29 -6.55
CA PHE A 178 -2.46 2.46 -7.54
C PHE A 178 -2.85 1.01 -7.29
N LEU A 179 -3.41 0.36 -8.30
CA LEU A 179 -3.79 -1.05 -8.23
C LEU A 179 -2.64 -1.89 -8.77
N TRP A 180 -2.01 -2.66 -7.90
CA TRP A 180 -0.90 -3.54 -8.26
C TRP A 180 -1.45 -4.91 -8.66
N ASP A 181 -1.36 -5.23 -9.95
CA ASP A 181 -1.70 -6.54 -10.50
C ASP A 181 -0.62 -7.07 -11.47
N GLY A 182 -0.75 -8.33 -11.89
CA GLY A 182 0.15 -8.96 -12.87
C GLY A 182 1.54 -9.29 -12.33
N ASP A 183 1.65 -9.61 -11.05
CA ASP A 183 2.90 -9.86 -10.33
C ASP A 183 3.12 -11.34 -10.00
N GLY A 184 4.34 -11.68 -9.59
CA GLY A 184 4.72 -13.03 -9.21
C GLY A 184 4.77 -13.98 -10.40
N SER A 185 4.01 -15.08 -10.36
CA SER A 185 3.92 -16.04 -11.46
C SER A 185 2.59 -16.02 -12.19
N MET A 186 1.87 -14.90 -12.18
CA MET A 186 0.69 -14.70 -13.02
C MET A 186 1.07 -14.85 -14.49
N SER A 187 0.21 -15.50 -15.26
CA SER A 187 0.38 -15.59 -16.71
C SER A 187 -0.04 -14.29 -17.40
N HIS A 188 0.30 -14.16 -18.69
CA HIS A 188 -0.22 -13.05 -19.51
C HIS A 188 -1.75 -13.04 -19.54
N GLU A 189 -2.37 -14.21 -19.67
CA GLU A 189 -3.84 -14.34 -19.73
C GLU A 189 -4.50 -13.93 -18.41
N ASP A 190 -3.91 -14.31 -17.28
CA ASP A 190 -4.36 -13.88 -15.94
C ASP A 190 -4.36 -12.36 -15.82
N ALA A 191 -3.24 -11.72 -16.18
CA ALA A 191 -3.09 -10.27 -16.10
C ALA A 191 -4.05 -9.54 -17.05
N MET A 192 -4.21 -10.02 -18.29
CA MET A 192 -5.09 -9.39 -19.26
C MET A 192 -6.57 -9.53 -18.90
N ARG A 193 -6.97 -10.67 -18.32
CA ARG A 193 -8.34 -10.89 -17.84
C ARG A 193 -8.68 -9.94 -16.71
N SER A 194 -7.82 -9.83 -15.70
CA SER A 194 -8.00 -8.89 -14.59
C SER A 194 -7.97 -7.44 -15.05
N LEU A 195 -7.05 -7.06 -15.96
CA LEU A 195 -7.02 -5.70 -16.52
C LEU A 195 -8.33 -5.33 -17.21
N ARG A 196 -8.94 -6.25 -17.98
CA ARG A 196 -10.23 -6.05 -18.62
C ARG A 196 -11.34 -5.81 -17.58
N LEU A 197 -11.50 -6.71 -16.62
CA LEU A 197 -12.53 -6.59 -15.56
C LEU A 197 -12.33 -5.34 -14.70
N MET A 198 -11.07 -5.00 -14.45
CA MET A 198 -10.71 -3.80 -13.70
C MET A 198 -11.15 -2.53 -14.43
N GLY A 199 -10.92 -2.46 -15.75
CA GLY A 199 -11.36 -1.34 -16.58
C GLY A 199 -12.87 -1.27 -16.79
N GLU A 200 -13.53 -2.41 -16.99
CA GLU A 200 -14.96 -2.48 -17.31
C GLU A 200 -15.87 -2.27 -16.08
N GLU A 201 -15.48 -2.79 -14.92
CA GLU A 201 -16.37 -2.87 -13.75
C GLU A 201 -15.82 -2.18 -12.50
N VAL A 202 -14.53 -2.33 -12.21
CA VAL A 202 -13.97 -1.93 -10.91
C VAL A 202 -13.59 -0.46 -10.87
N LEU A 203 -12.84 0.05 -11.86
CA LEU A 203 -12.42 1.46 -11.91
C LEU A 203 -13.60 2.44 -11.96
N PRO A 204 -14.68 2.19 -12.76
CA PRO A 204 -15.86 3.05 -12.73
C PRO A 204 -16.51 3.10 -11.34
N ALA A 205 -16.74 1.94 -10.71
CA ALA A 205 -17.34 1.88 -9.39
C ALA A 205 -16.47 2.55 -8.31
N ILE A 206 -15.14 2.40 -8.38
CA ILE A 206 -14.22 3.08 -7.46
C ILE A 206 -14.25 4.59 -7.65
N ARG A 207 -14.37 5.09 -8.88
CA ARG A 207 -14.49 6.53 -9.14
C ARG A 207 -15.74 7.10 -8.47
N GLU A 208 -16.89 6.44 -8.63
CA GLU A 208 -18.14 6.82 -7.94
C GLU A 208 -17.98 6.80 -6.42
N ILE A 209 -17.31 5.78 -5.86
CA ILE A 209 -17.00 5.70 -4.43
C ILE A 209 -16.09 6.87 -4.01
N GLY A 210 -15.08 7.21 -4.80
CA GLY A 210 -14.18 8.32 -4.54
C GLY A 210 -14.91 9.66 -4.46
N GLU A 211 -15.82 9.91 -5.41
CA GLU A 211 -16.69 11.10 -5.43
C GLU A 211 -17.63 11.15 -4.22
N GLU A 212 -18.32 10.04 -3.91
CA GLU A 212 -19.21 9.92 -2.73
C GLU A 212 -18.45 10.23 -1.44
N LEU A 213 -17.22 9.72 -1.35
CA LEU A 213 -16.35 9.89 -0.19
C LEU A 213 -15.64 11.25 -0.19
N GLY A 214 -15.71 12.07 -1.24
CA GLY A 214 -14.96 13.33 -1.34
C GLY A 214 -13.45 13.14 -1.28
N LEU A 215 -12.93 12.17 -2.02
CA LEU A 215 -11.50 11.85 -2.13
C LEU A 215 -10.86 12.62 -3.28
N ASP A 216 -10.78 13.94 -3.14
CA ASP A 216 -10.21 14.82 -4.17
C ASP A 216 -8.75 14.41 -4.49
N SER A 217 -8.48 14.21 -5.78
CA SER A 217 -7.14 13.88 -6.30
C SER A 217 -6.27 15.14 -6.43
N PRO A 218 -4.94 15.01 -6.58
CA PRO A 218 -4.07 16.16 -6.86
C PRO A 218 -4.32 16.84 -8.22
N PHE A 219 -5.22 16.30 -9.04
CA PHE A 219 -5.69 16.93 -10.29
C PHE A 219 -6.96 17.75 -10.10
N GLU A 220 -7.62 17.63 -8.95
CA GLU A 220 -8.85 18.37 -8.61
C GLU A 220 -8.58 19.44 -7.55
N VAL A 221 -7.69 19.15 -6.59
CA VAL A 221 -7.21 20.10 -5.59
C VAL A 221 -5.69 20.14 -5.69
N ASP A 222 -5.14 21.32 -5.97
CA ASP A 222 -3.70 21.50 -6.08
C ASP A 222 -3.06 21.32 -4.68
N PRO A 223 -2.19 20.31 -4.49
CA PRO A 223 -1.55 20.08 -3.19
C PRO A 223 -0.64 21.24 -2.76
N ALA A 224 -0.11 22.04 -3.69
CA ALA A 224 0.73 23.19 -3.34
C ALA A 224 -0.08 24.33 -2.70
N THR A 225 -1.31 24.56 -3.17
CA THR A 225 -2.13 25.72 -2.78
C THR A 225 -3.35 25.36 -1.92
N ASN A 226 -3.78 24.10 -1.91
CA ASN A 226 -5.07 23.63 -1.40
C ASN A 226 -6.30 24.25 -2.08
N GLU A 227 -6.11 24.83 -3.27
CA GLU A 227 -7.20 25.40 -4.05
C GLU A 227 -7.72 24.37 -5.06
N ARG A 228 -9.03 24.42 -5.34
CA ARG A 228 -9.62 23.60 -6.40
C ARG A 228 -9.09 24.08 -7.76
N ILE A 229 -8.60 23.13 -8.56
CA ILE A 229 -8.16 23.39 -9.92
C ILE A 229 -9.40 23.64 -10.76
N ALA A 230 -9.43 24.78 -11.46
CA ALA A 230 -10.51 25.06 -12.40
C ALA A 230 -10.54 23.97 -13.47
N ALA A 231 -11.70 23.36 -13.69
CA ALA A 231 -11.85 22.38 -14.77
C ALA A 231 -11.44 23.05 -16.10
N GLU A 232 -10.50 22.46 -16.82
CA GLU A 232 -10.26 22.85 -18.21
C GLU A 232 -11.56 22.57 -18.98
N PRO A 233 -12.06 23.52 -19.80
CA PRO A 233 -13.21 23.26 -20.65
C PRO A 233 -12.87 22.12 -21.62
N GLU A 234 -13.70 21.08 -21.64
CA GLU A 234 -13.65 19.97 -22.62
C GLU A 234 -13.70 20.44 -24.07
#